data_AF-A0A2V7B181-F1
#
_entry.id   AF-A0A2V7B181-F1
#
_cell.length_a   1.000
_cell.length_b   1.000
_cell.length_c   1.000
_cell.angle_alpha   90.00
_cell.angle_beta   90.00
_cell.angle_gamma   90.00
#
_symmetry.space_group_name_H-M   'P 1'
#
loop_
_entity.id
_entity.type
_entity.pdbx_description
1 polymer ?
#
loop_
_entity_poly.entity_id
_entity_poly.type
_entity_poly.pdbx_seq_one_letter_code
_entity_poly.pdbx_strand_id
1 'polypeptide(L)'
;MARSRLVPLALLLAYGLGFGASAFGFTLPAFDDHPGQVYRLWHVLTRGPAPWAWNPGWWTGYPEMQFYPPGFFYVGLLLRWLSLGALSPNLIYQVLLWLTWLAPGVTVYVLLLRAVGNGWLALPGSLVALTLSTGVASGVEGGVHIGMLPARLGWALLPLLALVLIRWADDEGSRPWGLALISLAAIVV
;
A
#
# COMPACT_ATOMS: atom_id res chain seq x y z
N MET A 1 -19.40 -11.03 -19.71
CA MET A 1 -19.08 -9.90 -18.79
C MET A 1 -18.00 -10.22 -17.77
N ALA A 2 -18.02 -11.36 -17.06
CA ALA A 2 -16.95 -11.68 -16.08
C ALA A 2 -15.56 -11.83 -16.73
N ARG A 3 -15.46 -12.51 -17.87
CA ARG A 3 -14.17 -12.75 -18.56
C ARG A 3 -13.44 -11.47 -18.97
N SER A 4 -14.16 -10.45 -19.44
CA SER A 4 -13.59 -9.15 -19.81
C SER A 4 -13.14 -8.30 -18.61
N ARG A 5 -13.45 -8.73 -17.38
CA ARG A 5 -13.00 -8.11 -16.13
C ARG A 5 -11.90 -8.93 -15.46
N LEU A 6 -12.01 -10.26 -15.50
CA LEU A 6 -11.09 -11.13 -14.75
C LEU A 6 -9.81 -11.44 -15.53
N VAL A 7 -9.88 -11.61 -16.85
CA VAL A 7 -8.69 -11.92 -17.66
C VAL A 7 -7.67 -10.76 -17.61
N PRO A 8 -8.05 -9.49 -17.82
CA PRO A 8 -7.06 -8.40 -17.79
C PRO A 8 -6.49 -8.19 -16.39
N LEU A 9 -7.31 -8.35 -15.34
CA LEU A 9 -6.83 -8.32 -13.95
C LEU A 9 -5.82 -9.44 -13.68
N ALA A 10 -6.11 -10.67 -14.14
CA ALA A 10 -5.19 -11.79 -13.99
C ALA A 10 -3.87 -11.54 -14.72
N LEU A 11 -3.89 -10.92 -15.91
CA LEU A 11 -2.68 -10.52 -16.63
C LEU A 11 -1.88 -9.45 -15.88
N LEU A 12 -2.55 -8.44 -15.32
CA LEU A 12 -1.92 -7.42 -14.49
C LEU A 12 -1.23 -8.03 -13.26
N LEU A 13 -1.94 -8.93 -12.56
CA LEU A 13 -1.39 -9.63 -11.40
C LEU A 13 -0.26 -10.57 -11.78
N ALA A 14 -0.39 -11.33 -12.87
CA ALA A 14 0.67 -12.21 -13.36
C ALA A 14 1.93 -11.44 -13.70
N TYR A 15 1.79 -10.29 -14.38
CA TYR A 15 2.92 -9.39 -14.64
C TYR A 15 3.52 -8.84 -13.34
N GLY A 16 2.69 -8.29 -12.44
CA GLY A 16 3.16 -7.72 -11.17
C GLY A 16 3.88 -8.75 -10.29
N LEU A 17 3.34 -9.96 -10.19
CA LEU A 17 3.97 -11.07 -9.46
C LEU A 17 5.27 -11.51 -10.12
N GLY A 18 5.27 -11.72 -11.44
CA GLY A 18 6.45 -12.15 -12.18
C GLY A 18 7.59 -11.14 -12.11
N PHE A 19 7.29 -9.86 -12.38
CA PHE A 19 8.27 -8.79 -12.28
C PHE A 19 8.76 -8.61 -10.83
N GLY A 20 7.84 -8.52 -9.87
CA GLY A 20 8.19 -8.35 -8.45
C GLY A 20 9.07 -9.48 -7.92
N ALA A 21 8.80 -10.72 -8.32
CA ALA A 21 9.62 -11.87 -7.93
C ALA A 21 11.01 -11.80 -8.55
N SER A 22 11.12 -11.34 -9.80
CA SER A 22 12.42 -11.18 -10.47
C SER A 22 13.25 -10.02 -9.90
N ALA A 23 12.61 -8.93 -9.48
CA ALA A 23 13.26 -7.71 -9.04
C ALA A 23 13.60 -7.75 -7.53
N PHE A 24 12.67 -8.22 -6.70
CA PHE A 24 12.78 -8.14 -5.24
C PHE A 24 12.94 -9.51 -4.58
N GLY A 25 12.69 -10.60 -5.31
CA GLY A 25 12.66 -11.95 -4.75
C GLY A 25 11.56 -12.13 -3.70
N PHE A 26 11.78 -13.10 -2.81
CA PHE A 26 10.87 -13.43 -1.71
C PHE A 26 11.52 -13.28 -0.33
N THR A 27 12.74 -12.76 -0.30
CA THR A 27 13.48 -12.50 0.93
C THR A 27 13.29 -11.07 1.38
N LEU A 28 13.54 -10.83 2.67
CA LEU A 28 13.48 -9.50 3.25
C LEU A 28 14.53 -8.58 2.61
N PRO A 29 14.14 -7.42 2.03
CA PRO A 29 15.11 -6.43 1.56
C PRO A 29 15.96 -5.91 2.73
N ALA A 30 17.27 -5.87 2.53
CA ALA A 30 18.24 -5.47 3.55
C ALA A 30 19.11 -4.27 3.10
N PHE A 31 18.56 -3.42 2.24
CA PHE A 31 19.22 -2.26 1.64
C PHE A 31 18.34 -1.00 1.77
N ASP A 32 18.94 0.18 1.56
CA ASP A 32 18.31 1.50 1.63
C ASP A 32 17.44 1.70 2.89
N ASP A 33 16.21 2.20 2.75
CA ASP A 33 15.34 2.50 3.89
C ASP A 33 14.66 1.26 4.47
N HIS A 34 14.72 0.10 3.78
CA HIS A 34 13.99 -1.11 4.20
C HIS A 34 14.31 -1.57 5.63
N PRO A 35 15.58 -1.65 6.08
CA PRO A 35 15.89 -1.96 7.48
C PRO A 35 15.24 -1.00 8.47
N GLY A 36 15.19 0.30 8.13
CA GLY A 36 14.51 1.31 8.94
C GLY A 36 13.00 1.06 9.02
N GLN A 37 12.37 0.72 7.90
CA GLN A 37 10.93 0.39 7.89
C GLN A 37 10.63 -0.91 8.67
N VAL A 38 11.48 -1.94 8.56
CA VAL A 38 11.35 -3.18 9.35
C VAL A 38 11.46 -2.89 10.83
N TYR A 39 12.41 -2.05 11.22
CA TYR A 39 12.61 -1.65 12.60
C TYR A 39 11.41 -0.86 13.15
N ARG A 40 10.84 0.05 12.34
CA ARG A 40 9.60 0.76 12.68
C ARG A 40 8.42 -0.17 12.89
N LEU A 41 8.24 -1.14 12.00
CA LEU A 41 7.23 -2.18 12.17
C LEU A 41 7.46 -2.96 13.47
N TRP A 42 8.69 -3.42 13.71
CA TRP A 42 9.05 -4.12 14.95
C TRP A 42 8.74 -3.29 16.19
N HIS A 43 9.03 -1.98 16.16
CA HIS A 43 8.74 -1.06 17.25
C HIS A 43 7.24 -1.02 17.55
N VAL A 44 6.39 -0.80 16.54
CA VAL A 44 4.92 -0.80 16.73
C VAL A 44 4.42 -2.13 17.29
N LEU A 45 4.96 -3.24 16.80
CA LEU A 45 4.55 -4.59 17.24
C LEU A 45 4.99 -4.94 18.66
N THR A 46 6.07 -4.35 19.17
CA THR A 46 6.68 -4.72 20.47
C THR A 46 6.48 -3.68 21.56
N ARG A 47 6.48 -2.38 21.21
CA ARG A 47 6.33 -1.25 22.13
C ARG A 47 4.91 -0.67 22.13
N GLY A 48 4.08 -1.09 21.16
CA GLY A 48 2.70 -0.66 21.02
C GLY A 48 2.51 0.45 19.97
N PRO A 49 1.25 0.79 19.66
CA PRO A 49 0.92 1.69 18.57
C PRO A 49 1.00 3.17 18.93
N ALA A 50 1.32 3.55 20.16
CA ALA A 50 1.35 4.96 20.54
C ALA A 50 2.46 5.70 19.77
N PRO A 51 2.18 6.73 18.97
CA PRO A 51 3.20 7.35 18.13
C PRO A 51 4.27 8.12 18.94
N TRP A 52 3.93 8.52 20.16
CA TRP A 52 4.86 9.11 21.14
C TRP A 52 5.64 8.07 21.95
N ALA A 53 5.52 6.77 21.65
CA ALA A 53 6.30 5.74 22.33
C ALA A 53 7.80 6.01 22.12
N TRP A 54 8.54 6.04 23.23
CA TRP A 54 9.97 6.29 23.19
C TRP A 54 10.68 5.09 22.56
N ASN A 55 11.49 5.36 21.54
CA ASN A 55 12.37 4.39 20.94
C ASN A 55 13.78 4.53 21.53
N PRO A 56 14.20 3.66 22.47
CA PRO A 56 15.54 3.75 23.06
C PRO A 56 16.64 3.19 22.14
N GLY A 57 16.29 2.48 21.07
CA GLY A 57 17.26 1.82 20.18
C GLY A 57 17.87 2.74 19.11
N TRP A 58 17.50 4.02 19.07
CA TRP A 58 17.98 4.98 18.09
C TRP A 58 18.78 6.10 18.76
N TRP A 59 20.12 6.02 18.68
CA TRP A 59 21.04 6.98 19.31
C TRP A 59 20.68 7.25 20.78
N THR A 60 20.35 8.49 21.15
CA THR A 60 19.92 8.88 22.51
C THR A 60 18.43 8.65 22.77
N GLY A 61 17.72 8.08 21.80
CA GLY A 61 16.29 7.83 21.77
C GLY A 61 15.47 8.97 21.18
N TYR A 62 14.32 8.64 20.58
CA TYR A 62 13.36 9.60 20.01
C TYR A 62 11.95 8.99 19.80
N PRO A 63 10.89 9.80 19.65
CA PRO A 63 9.56 9.30 19.28
C PRO A 63 9.47 9.04 17.76
N GLU A 64 10.04 7.91 17.32
CA GLU A 64 10.17 7.49 15.91
C GLU A 64 8.91 7.70 15.05
N MET A 65 7.75 7.33 15.59
CA MET A 65 6.47 7.32 14.87
C MET A 65 5.79 8.69 14.76
N GLN A 66 6.38 9.75 15.34
CA GLN A 66 5.93 11.14 15.10
C GLN A 66 6.54 11.72 13.82
N PHE A 67 7.73 11.28 13.44
CA PHE A 67 8.43 11.79 12.26
C PHE A 67 8.05 11.02 10.98
N TYR A 68 7.79 9.72 11.10
CA TYR A 68 7.31 8.88 10.00
C TYR A 68 5.85 8.51 10.25
N PRO A 69 4.90 8.92 9.38
CA PRO A 69 3.48 8.67 9.57
C PRO A 69 3.20 7.18 9.84
N PRO A 70 2.52 6.83 10.94
CA PRO A 70 2.51 5.47 11.45
C PRO A 70 1.48 4.56 10.76
N GLY A 71 0.61 5.11 9.90
CA GLY A 71 -0.51 4.40 9.29
C GLY A 71 -0.09 3.10 8.60
N PHE A 72 1.02 3.12 7.87
CA PHE A 72 1.59 1.93 7.23
C PHE A 72 1.90 0.79 8.22
N PHE A 73 2.49 1.12 9.37
CA PHE A 73 2.85 0.12 10.38
C PHE A 73 1.64 -0.38 11.18
N TYR A 74 0.58 0.44 11.28
CA TYR A 74 -0.68 -0.01 11.87
C TYR A 74 -1.38 -1.07 11.01
N VAL A 75 -1.21 -1.05 9.68
CA VAL A 75 -1.65 -2.18 8.83
C VAL A 75 -0.88 -3.46 9.21
N GLY A 76 0.41 -3.34 9.49
CA GLY A 76 1.22 -4.46 10.01
C GLY A 76 0.74 -4.98 11.37
N LEU A 77 0.37 -4.08 12.28
CA LEU A 77 -0.24 -4.43 13.56
C LEU A 77 -1.57 -5.15 13.38
N LEU A 78 -2.42 -4.69 12.46
CA LEU A 78 -3.68 -5.36 12.12
C LEU A 78 -3.42 -6.78 11.59
N LEU A 79 -2.43 -6.97 10.71
CA LEU A 79 -2.04 -8.30 10.24
C LEU A 79 -1.55 -9.21 11.37
N ARG A 80 -0.78 -8.66 12.32
CA ARG A 80 -0.34 -9.38 13.52
C ARG A 80 -1.55 -9.82 14.36
N TRP A 81 -2.55 -8.96 14.54
CA TRP A 81 -3.76 -9.27 15.30
C TRP A 81 -4.64 -10.31 14.61
N LEU A 82 -4.91 -10.14 13.31
CA LEU A 82 -5.71 -11.09 12.52
C LEU A 82 -5.06 -12.48 12.44
N SER A 83 -3.73 -12.54 12.49
CA SER A 83 -2.98 -13.80 12.57
C SER A 83 -2.82 -14.34 13.99
N LEU A 84 -3.43 -13.72 15.01
CA LEU A 84 -3.27 -14.07 16.42
C LEU A 84 -1.80 -14.16 16.86
N GLY A 85 -0.94 -13.34 16.25
CA GLY A 85 0.50 -13.34 16.50
C GLY A 85 1.30 -14.41 15.77
N ALA A 86 0.70 -15.20 14.86
CA ALA A 86 1.41 -16.24 14.13
C ALA A 86 2.44 -15.71 13.12
N LEU A 87 2.17 -14.56 12.48
CA LEU A 87 3.07 -14.00 11.46
C LEU A 87 4.23 -13.23 12.10
N SER A 88 5.47 -13.59 11.78
CA SER A 88 6.66 -12.87 12.24
C SER A 88 6.72 -11.43 11.67
N PRO A 89 7.42 -10.49 12.34
CA PRO A 89 7.58 -9.12 11.81
C PRO A 89 8.14 -9.08 10.38
N ASN A 90 9.12 -9.94 10.07
CA ASN A 90 9.72 -10.02 8.74
C ASN A 90 8.70 -10.47 7.68
N LEU A 91 7.85 -11.44 8.01
CA LEU A 91 6.81 -11.91 7.09
C LEU A 91 5.72 -10.86 6.91
N ILE A 92 5.30 -10.17 7.99
CA ILE A 92 4.37 -9.04 7.90
C ILE A 92 4.94 -7.97 6.98
N TYR A 93 6.22 -7.61 7.16
CA TYR A 93 6.88 -6.64 6.30
C TYR A 93 6.90 -7.07 4.83
N GLN A 94 7.22 -8.34 4.55
CA GLN A 94 7.21 -8.86 3.18
C GLN A 94 5.81 -8.77 2.57
N VAL A 95 4.76 -9.08 3.33
CA VAL A 95 3.36 -8.93 2.89
C VAL A 95 3.05 -7.47 2.58
N LEU A 96 3.44 -6.53 3.45
CA LEU A 96 3.23 -5.11 3.22
C LEU A 96 4.00 -4.61 1.99
N LEU A 97 5.22 -5.07 1.77
CA LEU A 97 6.01 -4.78 0.56
C LEU A 97 5.27 -5.21 -0.71
N TRP A 98 4.79 -6.45 -0.75
CA TRP A 98 4.02 -6.97 -1.89
C TRP A 98 2.70 -6.24 -2.10
N LEU A 99 2.00 -5.89 -1.02
CA LEU A 99 0.80 -5.08 -1.09
C LEU A 99 1.11 -3.70 -1.69
N THR A 100 2.13 -3.01 -1.19
CA THR A 100 2.54 -1.69 -1.70
C THR A 100 3.02 -1.73 -3.15
N TRP A 101 3.66 -2.82 -3.56
CA TRP A 101 4.05 -3.04 -4.95
C TRP A 101 2.82 -3.14 -5.86
N LEU A 102 1.89 -4.04 -5.54
CA LEU A 102 0.76 -4.42 -6.41
C LEU A 102 -0.43 -3.44 -6.34
N ALA A 103 -0.68 -2.84 -5.18
CA ALA A 103 -1.92 -2.13 -4.91
C ALA A 103 -2.19 -0.96 -5.87
N PRO A 104 -1.23 -0.10 -6.26
CA PRO A 104 -1.50 1.00 -7.20
C PRO A 104 -2.09 0.52 -8.53
N GLY A 105 -1.59 -0.58 -9.08
CA GLY A 105 -2.13 -1.16 -10.31
C GLY A 105 -3.55 -1.69 -10.12
N VAL A 106 -3.77 -2.42 -9.03
CA VAL A 106 -5.08 -3.04 -8.72
C VAL A 106 -6.14 -1.99 -8.44
N THR A 107 -5.85 -0.97 -7.65
CA THR A 107 -6.84 0.05 -7.28
C THR A 107 -7.20 0.95 -8.45
N VAL A 108 -6.22 1.31 -9.30
CA VAL A 108 -6.48 1.97 -10.59
C VAL A 108 -7.31 1.07 -11.52
N TYR A 109 -7.05 -0.24 -11.56
CA TYR A 109 -7.86 -1.18 -12.34
C TYR A 109 -9.32 -1.17 -11.94
N VAL A 110 -9.61 -1.24 -10.64
CA VAL A 110 -10.98 -1.21 -10.13
C VAL A 110 -11.66 0.12 -10.46
N LEU A 111 -10.97 1.25 -10.27
CA LEU A 111 -11.50 2.57 -10.60
C LEU A 111 -11.83 2.69 -12.10
N LEU A 112 -10.86 2.37 -12.97
CA LEU A 112 -11.04 2.46 -14.41
C LEU A 112 -12.11 1.49 -14.89
N LEU A 113 -12.16 0.27 -14.34
CA LEU A 113 -13.21 -0.68 -14.66
C LEU A 113 -14.59 -0.14 -14.32
N ARG A 114 -14.75 0.59 -13.21
CA ARG A 114 -16.00 1.26 -12.84
C ARG A 114 -16.34 2.43 -13.78
N ALA A 115 -15.33 3.16 -14.25
CA ALA A 115 -15.52 4.33 -15.13
C ALA A 115 -15.85 3.93 -16.58
N VAL A 116 -15.15 2.94 -17.14
CA VAL A 116 -15.24 2.57 -18.57
C VAL A 116 -15.99 1.26 -18.83
N GLY A 117 -16.29 0.48 -17.80
CA GLY A 117 -17.06 -0.77 -17.91
C GLY A 117 -16.34 -1.96 -18.57
N ASN A 118 -15.12 -1.78 -19.08
CA ASN A 118 -14.35 -2.80 -19.79
C ASN A 118 -12.93 -2.95 -19.22
N GLY A 119 -12.60 -4.16 -18.76
CA GLY A 119 -11.30 -4.43 -18.15
C GLY A 119 -10.11 -4.38 -19.10
N TRP A 120 -10.30 -4.60 -20.40
CA TRP A 120 -9.24 -4.46 -21.39
C TRP A 120 -8.88 -2.99 -21.63
N LEU A 121 -9.86 -2.09 -21.51
CA LEU A 121 -9.63 -0.65 -21.57
C LEU A 121 -9.03 -0.10 -20.27
N ALA A 122 -9.31 -0.72 -19.13
CA ALA A 122 -8.70 -0.36 -17.85
C ALA A 122 -7.21 -0.77 -17.76
N LEU A 123 -6.85 -1.90 -18.38
CA LEU A 123 -5.53 -2.53 -18.22
C LEU A 123 -4.33 -1.59 -18.50
N PRO A 124 -4.28 -0.80 -19.60
CA PRO A 124 -3.13 0.06 -19.88
C PRO A 124 -2.86 1.08 -18.78
N GLY A 125 -3.89 1.77 -18.29
CA GLY A 125 -3.75 2.75 -17.20
C GLY A 125 -3.33 2.09 -15.88
N SER A 126 -3.86 0.91 -15.59
CA SER A 126 -3.45 0.12 -14.42
C SER A 126 -2.02 -0.36 -14.48
N LEU A 127 -1.55 -0.77 -15.67
CA LEU A 127 -0.16 -1.18 -15.87
C LEU A 127 0.78 0.02 -15.66
N VAL A 128 0.44 1.19 -16.22
CA VAL A 128 1.20 2.42 -16.00
C VAL A 128 1.26 2.76 -14.51
N ALA A 129 0.15 2.70 -13.79
CA ALA A 129 0.12 2.96 -12.35
C ALA A 129 0.97 1.97 -11.54
N LEU A 130 0.99 0.69 -11.95
CA LEU A 130 1.83 -0.34 -11.34
C LEU A 130 3.32 -0.04 -11.57
N THR A 131 3.70 0.33 -12.79
CA THR A 131 5.11 0.43 -13.23
C THR A 131 5.68 1.85 -13.21
N LEU A 132 4.92 2.86 -12.80
CA LEU A 132 5.38 4.26 -12.78
C LEU A 132 6.60 4.40 -11.88
N SER A 133 7.78 4.54 -12.49
CA SER A 133 9.07 4.42 -11.79
C SER A 133 9.79 5.76 -11.62
N THR A 134 10.16 6.42 -12.72
CA THR A 134 11.06 7.58 -12.70
C THR A 134 10.32 8.91 -12.60
N GLY A 135 10.96 9.90 -11.96
CA GLY A 135 10.45 11.27 -11.90
C GLY A 135 9.40 11.52 -10.81
N VAL A 136 9.07 10.51 -10.00
CA VAL A 136 8.19 10.68 -8.85
C VAL A 136 8.68 9.91 -7.63
N ALA A 137 8.77 10.59 -6.48
CA ALA A 137 9.32 10.03 -5.25
C ALA A 137 8.59 8.75 -4.79
N SER A 138 7.26 8.67 -4.95
CA SER A 138 6.47 7.48 -4.57
C SER A 138 6.32 6.45 -5.70
N GLY A 139 7.08 6.58 -6.80
CA GLY A 139 7.13 5.63 -7.90
C GLY A 139 7.73 4.28 -7.50
N VAL A 140 7.98 3.39 -8.46
CA VAL A 140 8.62 2.08 -8.18
C VAL A 140 10.01 2.26 -7.58
N GLU A 141 10.81 3.16 -8.15
CA GLU A 141 12.17 3.43 -7.68
C GLU A 141 12.17 3.92 -6.23
N GLY A 142 11.57 5.08 -5.95
CA GLY A 142 11.60 5.61 -4.60
C GLY A 142 10.69 4.85 -3.63
N GLY A 143 9.49 4.47 -4.08
CA GLY A 143 8.47 3.86 -3.24
C GLY A 143 8.73 2.40 -2.89
N VAL A 144 9.34 1.61 -3.78
CA VAL A 144 9.59 0.18 -3.55
C VAL A 144 11.07 -0.13 -3.43
N HIS A 145 11.92 0.34 -4.35
CA HIS A 145 13.35 0.02 -4.32
C HIS A 145 14.07 0.76 -3.18
N ILE A 146 13.94 2.08 -3.07
CA ILE A 146 14.56 2.82 -1.95
C ILE A 146 13.87 2.51 -0.62
N GLY A 147 12.58 2.19 -0.64
CA GLY A 147 11.83 1.79 0.56
C GLY A 147 10.92 2.87 1.15
N MET A 148 10.51 3.88 0.37
CA MET A 148 9.44 4.82 0.74
C MET A 148 8.03 4.19 0.64
N LEU A 149 7.87 2.98 1.19
CA LEU A 149 6.68 2.15 1.09
C LEU A 149 5.40 2.85 1.60
N PRO A 150 5.41 3.59 2.73
CA PRO A 150 4.22 4.30 3.18
C PRO A 150 3.69 5.29 2.14
N ALA A 151 4.59 6.04 1.50
CA ALA A 151 4.21 7.04 0.51
C ALA A 151 3.57 6.39 -0.74
N ARG A 152 4.14 5.27 -1.21
CA ARG A 152 3.57 4.50 -2.32
C ARG A 152 2.26 3.82 -1.95
N LEU A 153 2.09 3.35 -0.71
CA LEU A 153 0.81 2.82 -0.27
C LEU A 153 -0.27 3.91 -0.30
N GLY A 154 0.05 5.14 0.12
CA GLY A 154 -0.85 6.29 0.01
C GLY A 154 -1.35 6.54 -1.41
N TRP A 155 -0.48 6.35 -2.42
CA TRP A 155 -0.89 6.42 -3.83
C TRP A 155 -1.91 5.36 -4.21
N ALA A 156 -1.80 4.15 -3.67
CA ALA A 156 -2.79 3.11 -3.92
C ALA A 156 -4.17 3.44 -3.32
N LEU A 157 -4.23 4.28 -2.29
CA LEU A 157 -5.48 4.70 -1.66
C LEU A 157 -6.20 5.80 -2.44
N LEU A 158 -5.50 6.61 -3.26
CA LEU A 158 -6.12 7.67 -4.05
C LEU A 158 -7.20 7.15 -5.03
N PRO A 159 -6.98 6.08 -5.82
CA PRO A 159 -8.03 5.52 -6.66
C PRO A 159 -9.20 4.93 -5.87
N LEU A 160 -8.96 4.41 -4.66
CA LEU A 160 -10.02 3.91 -3.79
C LEU A 160 -10.87 5.06 -3.25
N LEU A 161 -10.25 6.17 -2.84
CA LEU A 161 -10.96 7.38 -2.46
C LEU A 161 -11.80 7.88 -3.64
N ALA A 162 -11.23 7.96 -4.85
CA ALA A 162 -11.97 8.34 -6.04
C ALA A 162 -13.15 7.40 -6.33
N LEU A 163 -12.98 6.10 -6.14
CA LEU A 163 -14.05 5.10 -6.29
C LEU A 163 -15.17 5.25 -5.24
N VAL A 164 -14.84 5.68 -4.01
CA VAL A 164 -15.85 6.01 -2.99
C VAL A 164 -16.61 7.28 -3.40
N LEU A 165 -15.89 8.29 -3.88
CA LEU A 165 -16.47 9.59 -4.25
C LEU A 165 -17.26 9.55 -5.56
N ILE A 166 -16.91 8.70 -6.54
CA ILE A 166 -17.63 8.62 -7.82
C ILE A 166 -19.08 8.20 -7.63
N ARG A 167 -19.36 7.34 -6.62
CA ARG A 167 -20.73 6.96 -6.26
C ARG A 167 -21.54 8.12 -5.73
N TRP A 168 -20.88 9.08 -5.08
CA TRP A 168 -21.55 10.30 -4.59
C TRP A 168 -21.84 11.28 -5.74
N ALA A 169 -20.99 11.32 -6.77
CA ALA A 169 -21.29 12.11 -7.96
C ALA A 169 -22.45 11.52 -8.78
N ASP A 170 -22.57 10.19 -8.81
CA ASP A 170 -23.57 9.48 -9.61
C ASP A 170 -24.96 9.40 -8.92
N ASP A 171 -25.01 9.28 -7.59
CA ASP A 171 -26.25 9.15 -6.81
C ASP A 171 -26.43 10.37 -5.87
N GLU A 172 -27.55 11.11 -5.99
CA GLU A 172 -27.97 12.13 -4.99
C GLU A 172 -28.33 11.53 -3.59
N GLY A 173 -28.16 10.21 -3.43
CA GLY A 173 -28.42 9.44 -2.20
C GLY A 173 -27.28 9.45 -1.17
N SER A 174 -27.41 8.57 -0.16
CA SER A 174 -26.67 8.59 1.11
C SER A 174 -25.16 8.88 0.96
N ARG A 175 -24.73 10.01 1.51
CA ARG A 175 -23.34 10.48 1.47
C ARG A 175 -22.42 9.50 2.21
N PRO A 176 -21.38 8.93 1.56
CA PRO A 176 -20.51 7.91 2.16
C PRO A 176 -19.46 8.54 3.10
N TRP A 177 -19.85 9.50 3.94
CA TRP A 177 -18.93 10.29 4.77
C TRP A 177 -17.96 9.42 5.56
N GLY A 178 -18.44 8.32 6.16
CA GLY A 178 -17.59 7.40 6.90
C GLY A 178 -16.44 6.83 6.06
N LEU A 179 -16.74 6.24 4.91
CA LEU A 179 -15.71 5.61 4.05
C LEU A 179 -14.79 6.63 3.39
N ALA A 180 -15.32 7.80 3.01
CA ALA A 180 -14.53 8.88 2.46
C ALA A 180 -13.55 9.46 3.50
N LEU A 181 -14.03 9.69 4.74
CA LEU A 181 -13.20 10.16 5.85
C LEU A 181 -12.15 9.12 6.27
N ILE A 182 -12.51 7.82 6.32
CA ILE A 182 -11.56 6.75 6.62
C ILE A 182 -10.46 6.68 5.54
N SER A 183 -10.84 6.73 4.26
CA SER A 183 -9.89 6.71 3.15
C SER A 183 -8.97 7.93 3.17
N LEU A 184 -9.53 9.13 3.42
CA LEU A 184 -8.77 10.37 3.53
C LEU A 184 -7.81 10.35 4.72
N ALA A 185 -8.27 9.88 5.89
CA ALA A 185 -7.44 9.72 7.07
C ALA A 185 -6.29 8.73 6.80
N ALA A 186 -6.55 7.61 6.12
CA ALA A 186 -5.53 6.64 5.76
C ALA A 186 -4.49 7.14 4.73
N ILE A 187 -4.80 8.21 3.97
CA ILE A 187 -3.85 8.86 3.05
C ILE A 187 -2.91 9.82 3.79
N VAL A 188 -3.41 10.47 4.85
CA VAL A 188 -2.71 11.55 5.57
C VAL A 188 -1.89 11.05 6.77
N VAL A 189 -2.18 9.84 7.27
CA VAL A 189 -1.58 9.21 8.47
C VAL A 189 -0.68 8.03 8.10
#